data_AF-A0A2N1CWC6-F1
#
_entry.id   AF-A0A2N1CWC6-F1
#
_cell.length_a   1.000
_cell.length_b   1.000
_cell.length_c   1.000
_cell.angle_alpha   90.00
_cell.angle_beta   90.00
_cell.angle_gamma   90.00
#
_symmetry.space_group_name_H-M   'P 1'
#
loop_
_entity.id
_entity.type
_entity.pdbx_description
1 polymer ?
#
loop_
_entity_poly.entity_id
_entity_poly.type
_entity_poly.pdbx_seq_one_letter_code
_entity_poly.pdbx_strand_id
1 'polypeptide(L)'
;MTTNLIPVLQGEIEGRTQQLCDARDLHQFMQVGRDFSTWIKDRIEQYGFEEGADFTPISTFGSPNRGNQTGGRGGDRRSIDYHLTLDMAKELAMVENNDQGRQVRRYFIAMERQARESRGASYLSMNHQLAMHRQIPKLIAQLKAETVPAIRATLYAQLTQHCHQLAIPAPAMESVGRSVQPSGDLFDQ
;
A
#
# COMPACT_ATOMS: atom_id res chain seq x y z
N MET A 1 -2.48 -19.48 -20.81
CA MET A 1 -1.37 -18.51 -20.77
C MET A 1 -1.92 -17.25 -20.11
N THR A 2 -1.43 -16.86 -18.94
CA THR A 2 -1.87 -15.63 -18.27
C THR A 2 -1.19 -14.46 -18.96
N THR A 3 -1.92 -13.78 -19.84
CA THR A 3 -1.48 -12.52 -20.44
C THR A 3 -1.41 -11.49 -19.31
N ASN A 4 -0.19 -11.21 -18.83
CA ASN A 4 0.03 -10.12 -17.89
C ASN A 4 -0.33 -8.81 -18.60
N LEU A 5 -1.32 -8.09 -18.08
CA LEU A 5 -1.86 -6.88 -18.69
C LEU A 5 -0.80 -5.78 -18.76
N ILE A 6 0.01 -5.69 -17.70
CA ILE A 6 1.20 -4.84 -17.59
C ILE A 6 2.36 -5.72 -17.09
N PRO A 7 3.53 -5.69 -17.74
CA PRO A 7 4.72 -6.37 -17.26
C PRO A 7 5.15 -5.86 -15.88
N VAL A 8 5.54 -6.78 -15.00
CA VAL A 8 6.14 -6.44 -13.71
C VAL A 8 7.57 -6.95 -13.68
N LEU A 9 8.46 -6.16 -13.09
CA LEU A 9 9.88 -6.47 -12.94
C LEU A 9 10.26 -6.51 -11.46
N GLN A 10 11.30 -7.28 -11.11
CA GLN A 10 11.89 -7.21 -9.79
C GLN A 10 12.88 -6.04 -9.74
N GLY A 11 12.74 -5.20 -8.73
CA GLY A 11 13.68 -4.13 -8.45
C GLY A 11 13.80 -3.89 -6.95
N GLU A 12 14.55 -2.87 -6.59
CA GLU A 12 14.82 -2.49 -5.22
C GLU A 12 14.51 -1.00 -5.03
N ILE A 13 13.67 -0.70 -4.03
CA ILE A 13 13.31 0.65 -3.59
C ILE A 13 13.30 0.60 -2.06
N GLU A 14 13.81 1.63 -1.39
CA GLU A 14 14.05 1.64 0.08
C GLU A 14 14.83 0.43 0.64
N GLY A 15 15.75 -0.15 -0.13
CA GLY A 15 16.49 -1.34 0.31
C GLY A 15 15.65 -2.62 0.38
N ARG A 16 14.44 -2.61 -0.19
CA ARG A 16 13.52 -3.74 -0.23
C ARG A 16 13.33 -4.23 -1.66
N THR A 17 13.59 -5.52 -1.88
CA THR A 17 13.24 -6.16 -3.16
C THR A 17 11.74 -6.24 -3.28
N GLN A 18 11.19 -5.63 -4.32
CA GLN A 18 9.76 -5.63 -4.60
C GLN A 18 9.46 -5.66 -6.10
N GLN A 19 8.19 -5.92 -6.42
CA GLN A 19 7.73 -5.83 -7.80
C GLN A 19 7.48 -4.37 -8.17
N LEU A 20 7.98 -3.98 -9.33
CA LEU A 20 7.83 -2.65 -9.91
C LEU A 20 7.18 -2.77 -11.28
N CYS A 21 6.68 -1.65 -11.80
CA CYS A 21 6.25 -1.55 -13.19
C CYS A 21 6.95 -0.39 -13.91
N ASP A 22 7.11 -0.52 -15.22
CA ASP A 22 7.59 0.58 -16.06
C ASP A 22 6.49 1.63 -16.25
N ALA A 23 6.83 2.90 -16.03
CA ALA A 23 5.88 4.00 -16.13
C ALA A 23 5.38 4.24 -17.56
N ARG A 24 6.19 3.96 -18.59
CA ARG A 24 5.77 4.10 -20.00
C ARG A 24 4.82 3.01 -20.39
N ASP A 25 5.07 1.77 -19.97
CA ASP A 25 4.15 0.66 -20.20
C ASP A 25 2.78 0.98 -19.57
N LEU A 26 2.80 1.50 -18.34
CA LEU A 26 1.60 1.94 -17.64
C LEU A 26 0.89 3.09 -18.39
N HIS A 27 1.62 4.13 -18.80
CA HIS A 27 1.07 5.29 -19.54
C HIS A 27 0.44 4.88 -20.86
N GLN A 28 1.15 4.04 -21.64
CA GLN A 28 0.70 3.54 -22.92
C GLN A 28 -0.55 2.67 -22.77
N PHE A 29 -0.56 1.76 -21.78
CA PHE A 29 -1.71 0.92 -21.51
C PHE A 29 -2.94 1.74 -21.10
N MET A 30 -2.75 2.74 -20.23
CA MET A 30 -3.82 3.62 -19.78
C MET A 30 -4.34 4.59 -20.85
N GLN A 31 -3.69 4.64 -22.03
CA GLN A 31 -4.05 5.51 -23.14
C GLN A 31 -4.16 6.98 -22.74
N VAL A 32 -3.24 7.44 -21.89
CA VAL A 32 -3.22 8.82 -21.45
C VAL A 32 -2.83 9.72 -22.62
N GLY A 33 -3.69 10.69 -22.95
CA GLY A 33 -3.48 11.58 -24.10
C GLY A 33 -2.39 12.64 -23.89
N ARG A 34 -2.01 12.95 -22.64
CA ARG A 34 -0.89 13.85 -22.33
C ARG A 34 0.44 13.18 -22.65
N ASP A 35 1.43 13.97 -23.05
CA ASP A 35 2.78 13.44 -23.26
C ASP A 35 3.34 12.85 -21.97
N PHE A 36 4.07 11.74 -22.08
CA PHE A 36 4.56 10.98 -20.93
C PHE A 36 5.34 11.84 -19.92
N SER A 37 6.25 12.69 -20.41
CA SER A 37 7.17 13.47 -19.57
C SER A 37 6.43 14.51 -18.73
N THR A 38 5.48 15.24 -19.33
CA THR A 38 4.61 16.18 -18.61
C THR A 38 3.70 15.42 -17.68
N TRP A 39 3.08 14.35 -18.16
CA TRP A 39 2.15 13.55 -17.38
C TRP A 39 2.77 13.02 -16.09
N ILE A 40 3.94 12.35 -16.16
CA ILE A 40 4.52 11.71 -14.99
C ILE A 40 5.02 12.73 -13.98
N LYS A 41 5.61 13.84 -14.44
CA LYS A 41 6.07 14.93 -13.55
C LYS A 41 4.91 15.61 -12.84
N ASP A 42 3.85 15.95 -13.58
CA ASP A 42 2.65 16.54 -12.99
C ASP A 42 2.03 15.62 -11.94
N ARG A 43 2.01 14.30 -12.18
CA ARG A 43 1.45 13.33 -11.24
C ARG A 43 2.32 13.13 -10.01
N ILE A 44 3.64 13.09 -10.18
CA ILE A 44 4.59 13.06 -9.06
C ILE A 44 4.38 14.28 -8.15
N GLU A 45 4.33 15.48 -8.73
CA GLU A 45 4.16 16.72 -7.97
C GLU A 45 2.76 16.82 -7.32
N GLN A 46 1.70 16.53 -8.09
CA GLN A 46 0.33 16.70 -7.62
C GLN A 46 -0.03 15.78 -6.43
N TYR A 47 0.49 14.55 -6.43
CA TYR A 47 0.15 13.55 -5.42
C TYR A 47 1.25 13.36 -4.37
N GLY A 48 2.37 14.08 -4.50
CA GLY A 48 3.46 14.06 -3.52
C GLY A 48 4.22 12.74 -3.50
N PHE A 49 4.38 12.08 -4.66
CA PHE A 49 5.18 10.86 -4.74
C PHE A 49 6.66 11.15 -4.51
N GLU A 50 7.33 10.30 -3.74
CA GLU A 50 8.71 10.50 -3.31
C GLU A 50 9.68 9.60 -4.10
N GLU A 51 10.77 10.19 -4.60
CA GLU A 51 11.86 9.44 -5.23
C GLU A 51 12.55 8.55 -4.18
N GLY A 52 12.75 7.28 -4.52
CA GLY A 52 13.36 6.29 -3.63
C GLY A 52 12.37 5.61 -2.67
N ALA A 53 11.10 6.05 -2.65
CA ALA A 53 9.99 5.40 -1.93
C ALA A 53 8.90 4.90 -2.89
N ASP A 54 8.43 5.77 -3.80
CA ASP A 54 7.35 5.47 -4.74
C ASP A 54 7.84 5.16 -6.16
N PHE A 55 8.98 5.73 -6.55
CA PHE A 55 9.58 5.49 -7.86
C PHE A 55 11.10 5.66 -7.83
N THR A 56 11.74 5.13 -8.88
CA THR A 56 13.16 5.36 -9.17
C THR A 56 13.30 5.79 -10.63
N PRO A 57 13.90 6.97 -10.91
CA PRO A 57 14.19 7.38 -12.27
C PRO A 57 15.29 6.52 -12.90
N ILE A 58 15.11 6.20 -14.17
CA ILE A 58 16.03 5.44 -15.01
C ILE A 58 16.51 6.39 -16.09
N SER A 59 17.78 6.76 -16.04
CA SER A 59 18.37 7.49 -17.15
C SER A 59 18.65 6.52 -18.30
N THR A 60 17.84 6.54 -19.35
CA THR A 60 18.18 5.87 -20.60
C THR A 60 19.32 6.64 -21.25
N PHE A 61 20.54 6.11 -21.20
CA PHE A 61 21.70 6.66 -21.91
C PHE A 61 21.56 6.39 -23.42
N GLY A 62 20.60 7.03 -24.07
CA GLY A 62 20.54 7.12 -25.52
C GLY A 62 21.69 8.01 -25.97
N SER A 63 22.79 7.39 -26.43
CA SER A 63 23.87 8.11 -27.12
C SER A 63 23.26 9.02 -28.19
N PRO A 64 23.49 10.35 -28.17
CA PRO A 64 22.81 11.23 -29.09
C PRO A 64 23.21 10.85 -30.52
N ASN A 65 22.24 10.39 -31.30
CA ASN A 65 22.43 10.15 -32.72
C ASN A 65 22.69 11.53 -33.36
N ARG A 66 23.97 11.89 -33.53
CA ARG A 66 24.43 13.21 -34.01
C ARG A 66 23.91 13.57 -35.40
N GLY A 67 23.26 12.65 -36.11
CA GLY A 67 22.82 12.82 -37.49
C GLY A 67 21.56 13.68 -37.70
N ASN A 68 20.85 14.13 -36.66
CA ASN A 68 19.60 14.89 -36.82
C ASN A 68 19.58 16.25 -36.09
N GLN A 69 20.75 16.81 -35.77
CA GLN A 69 20.85 18.19 -35.26
C GLN A 69 20.92 19.19 -36.41
N THR A 70 19.81 19.34 -37.13
CA THR A 70 19.62 20.46 -38.05
C THR A 70 19.17 21.67 -37.22
N GLY A 71 20.11 22.58 -36.94
CA GLY A 71 19.87 23.99 -36.61
C GLY A 71 18.83 24.31 -35.52
N GLY A 72 19.30 24.54 -34.29
CA GLY A 72 18.58 25.32 -33.29
C GLY A 72 18.33 24.59 -31.97
N ARG A 73 18.98 25.08 -30.90
CA ARG A 73 18.71 24.73 -29.48
C ARG A 73 18.74 23.23 -29.17
N GLY A 74 19.91 22.60 -29.35
CA GLY A 74 20.16 21.22 -28.95
C GLY A 74 20.35 21.06 -27.45
N GLY A 75 19.26 21.17 -26.68
CA GLY A 75 19.24 20.71 -25.30
C GLY A 75 19.41 19.19 -25.26
N ASP A 76 20.18 18.72 -24.27
CA ASP A 76 20.40 17.32 -23.98
C ASP A 76 19.07 16.59 -23.75
N ARG A 77 18.55 15.93 -24.79
CA ARG A 77 17.30 15.14 -24.74
C ARG A 77 17.56 13.78 -24.07
N ARG A 78 18.07 13.80 -22.84
CA ARG A 78 18.03 12.61 -21.98
C ARG A 78 16.57 12.37 -21.60
N SER A 79 15.95 11.37 -22.24
CA SER A 79 14.68 10.84 -21.78
C SER A 79 14.90 10.19 -20.42
N ILE A 80 14.05 10.54 -19.46
CA ILE A 80 14.02 9.90 -18.15
C ILE A 80 12.83 8.97 -18.17
N ASP A 81 13.08 7.70 -17.87
CA ASP A 81 12.05 6.69 -17.65
C ASP A 81 11.96 6.43 -16.15
N TYR A 82 10.92 5.73 -15.70
CA TYR A 82 10.66 5.55 -14.26
C TYR A 82 10.21 4.13 -13.99
N HIS A 83 10.81 3.50 -12.98
CA HIS A 83 10.23 2.33 -12.35
C HIS A 83 9.37 2.78 -11.18
N LEU A 84 8.12 2.35 -11.15
CA LEU A 84 7.15 2.72 -10.12
C LEU A 84 6.88 1.53 -9.20
N THR A 85 6.60 1.79 -7.93
CA THR A 85 5.97 0.79 -7.06
C THR A 85 4.60 0.41 -7.59
N LEU A 86 4.14 -0.82 -7.29
CA LEU A 86 2.78 -1.21 -7.63
C LEU A 86 1.73 -0.36 -6.91
N ASP A 87 2.04 0.16 -5.72
CA ASP A 87 1.15 1.07 -4.99
C ASP A 87 0.96 2.39 -5.74
N MET A 88 2.05 3.06 -6.13
CA MET A 88 1.99 4.25 -6.98
C MET A 88 1.24 3.98 -8.30
N ALA A 89 1.53 2.85 -8.96
CA ALA A 89 0.86 2.49 -10.22
C ALA A 89 -0.67 2.32 -10.06
N LYS A 90 -1.12 1.71 -8.95
CA LYS A 90 -2.56 1.59 -8.62
C LYS A 90 -3.20 2.94 -8.36
N GLU A 91 -2.49 3.84 -7.67
CA GLU A 91 -2.97 5.20 -7.42
C GLU A 91 -3.09 6.00 -8.71
N LEU A 92 -2.07 5.96 -9.58
CA LEU A 92 -2.12 6.57 -10.91
C LEU A 92 -3.31 6.05 -11.74
N ALA A 93 -3.51 4.73 -11.76
CA ALA A 93 -4.64 4.11 -12.45
C ALA A 93 -6.00 4.54 -11.89
N MET A 94 -6.07 4.82 -10.59
CA MET A 94 -7.28 5.34 -9.94
C MET A 94 -7.56 6.79 -10.33
N VAL A 95 -6.54 7.66 -10.33
CA VAL A 95 -6.70 9.10 -10.58
C VAL A 95 -6.88 9.44 -12.05
N GLU A 96 -6.36 8.62 -12.97
CA GLU A 96 -6.68 8.78 -14.40
C GLU A 96 -8.15 8.51 -14.71
N ASN A 97 -8.85 7.73 -13.86
CA ASN A 97 -10.29 7.52 -13.91
C ASN A 97 -10.85 7.18 -15.30
N ASN A 98 -10.13 6.35 -16.05
CA ASN A 98 -10.53 5.88 -17.38
C ASN A 98 -10.71 4.36 -17.40
N ASP A 99 -11.28 3.81 -18.48
CA ASP A 99 -11.57 2.36 -18.58
C ASP A 99 -10.31 1.49 -18.50
N GLN A 100 -9.19 1.97 -19.02
CA GLN A 100 -7.93 1.25 -18.95
C GLN A 100 -7.34 1.30 -17.54
N GLY A 101 -7.33 2.45 -16.88
CA GLY A 101 -6.96 2.59 -15.46
C GLY A 101 -7.81 1.71 -14.54
N ARG A 102 -9.12 1.60 -14.80
CA ARG A 102 -9.98 0.65 -14.09
C ARG A 102 -9.53 -0.81 -14.28
N GLN A 103 -9.12 -1.19 -15.48
CA GLN A 103 -8.60 -2.54 -15.75
C GLN A 103 -7.26 -2.77 -15.05
N VAL A 104 -6.33 -1.82 -15.12
CA VAL A 104 -5.04 -1.87 -14.41
C VAL A 104 -5.24 -2.06 -12.91
N ARG A 105 -6.09 -1.24 -12.29
CA ARG A 105 -6.38 -1.33 -10.85
C ARG A 105 -6.94 -2.70 -10.48
N ARG A 106 -7.91 -3.21 -11.24
CA ARG A 106 -8.50 -4.54 -11.01
C ARG A 106 -7.47 -5.66 -11.18
N TYR A 107 -6.60 -5.53 -12.17
CA TYR A 107 -5.54 -6.49 -12.46
C TYR A 107 -4.53 -6.58 -11.30
N PHE A 108 -3.99 -5.45 -10.84
CA PHE A 108 -3.04 -5.46 -9.72
C PHE A 108 -3.66 -5.97 -8.41
N ILE A 109 -4.91 -5.59 -8.12
CA ILE A 109 -5.65 -6.13 -6.95
C ILE A 109 -5.83 -7.65 -7.06
N ALA A 110 -6.13 -8.17 -8.25
CA ALA A 110 -6.28 -9.60 -8.47
C ALA A 110 -4.94 -10.34 -8.29
N MET A 111 -3.84 -9.77 -8.80
CA MET A 111 -2.50 -10.33 -8.61
C MET A 111 -2.10 -10.37 -7.13
N GLU A 112 -2.36 -9.30 -6.37
CA GLU A 112 -2.08 -9.26 -4.93
C GLU A 112 -2.92 -10.30 -4.16
N ARG A 113 -4.19 -10.45 -4.53
CA ARG A 113 -5.06 -11.48 -3.96
C ARG A 113 -4.50 -12.87 -4.20
N GLN A 114 -4.16 -13.18 -5.44
CA GLN A 114 -3.61 -14.49 -5.82
C GLN A 114 -2.26 -14.75 -5.15
N ALA A 115 -1.39 -13.73 -5.06
CA ALA A 115 -0.08 -13.83 -4.40
C ALA A 115 -0.19 -14.00 -2.88
N ARG A 116 -1.25 -13.49 -2.25
CA ARG A 116 -1.55 -13.72 -0.82
C ARG A 116 -2.09 -15.12 -0.58
N GLU A 117 -3.06 -15.55 -1.40
CA GLU A 117 -3.64 -16.89 -1.33
C GLU A 117 -2.58 -17.98 -1.52
N SER A 118 -1.66 -17.81 -2.47
CA SER A 118 -0.58 -18.77 -2.73
C SER A 118 0.46 -18.86 -1.61
N ARG A 119 0.64 -17.79 -0.81
CA ARG A 119 1.50 -17.79 0.38
C ARG A 119 0.82 -18.41 1.62
N GLY A 120 -0.37 -19.00 1.46
CA GLY A 120 -1.11 -19.60 2.57
C GLY A 120 -1.79 -18.57 3.49
N ALA A 121 -1.77 -17.28 3.12
CA ALA A 121 -2.64 -16.27 3.74
C ALA A 121 -4.06 -16.46 3.18
N SER A 122 -4.72 -17.53 3.62
CA SER A 122 -6.13 -17.72 3.33
C SER A 122 -6.89 -16.59 4.02
N TYR A 123 -7.70 -15.84 3.28
CA TYR A 123 -8.65 -14.94 3.92
C TYR A 123 -9.46 -15.77 4.90
N LEU A 124 -9.45 -15.35 6.17
CA LEU A 124 -10.41 -15.86 7.13
C LEU A 124 -11.79 -15.78 6.46
N SER A 125 -12.54 -16.89 6.50
CA SER A 125 -13.92 -16.89 6.00
C SER A 125 -14.64 -15.65 6.54
N MET A 126 -15.50 -15.02 5.75
CA MET A 126 -16.21 -13.82 6.18
C MET A 126 -16.92 -14.03 7.53
N ASN A 127 -17.44 -15.24 7.78
CA ASN A 127 -18.00 -15.61 9.08
C ASN A 127 -16.97 -15.60 10.22
N HIS A 128 -15.75 -16.07 9.95
CA HIS A 128 -14.64 -16.03 10.91
C HIS A 128 -14.18 -14.59 11.16
N GLN A 129 -14.04 -13.76 10.11
CA GLN A 129 -13.71 -12.33 10.26
C GLN A 129 -14.75 -11.61 11.12
N LEU A 130 -16.04 -11.84 10.85
CA LEU A 130 -17.14 -11.27 11.64
C LEU A 130 -17.11 -11.75 13.09
N ALA A 131 -16.81 -13.03 13.34
CA ALA A 131 -16.68 -13.57 14.69
C ALA A 131 -15.53 -12.89 15.46
N MET A 132 -14.37 -12.74 14.82
CA MET A 132 -13.22 -12.05 15.41
C MET A 132 -13.50 -10.57 15.67
N HIS A 133 -14.13 -9.86 14.72
CA HIS A 133 -14.49 -8.46 14.87
C HIS A 133 -15.47 -8.25 16.05
N ARG A 134 -16.44 -9.16 16.24
CA ARG A 134 -17.35 -9.13 17.39
C ARG A 134 -16.65 -9.34 18.74
N GLN A 135 -15.49 -9.98 18.75
CA GLN A 135 -14.72 -10.23 19.98
C GLN A 135 -13.86 -9.03 20.40
N ILE A 136 -13.38 -8.21 19.45
CA ILE A 136 -12.59 -6.99 19.75
C ILE A 136 -13.22 -6.09 20.82
N PRO A 137 -14.48 -5.63 20.70
CA PRO A 137 -15.07 -4.76 21.73
C PRO A 137 -15.22 -5.48 23.08
N LYS A 138 -15.41 -6.81 23.09
CA LYS A 138 -15.48 -7.60 24.34
C LYS A 138 -14.12 -7.66 25.02
N LEU A 139 -13.05 -7.92 24.26
CA LEU A 139 -11.67 -7.94 24.76
C LEU A 139 -11.27 -6.55 25.29
N ILE A 140 -11.64 -5.47 24.60
CA ILE A 140 -11.42 -4.11 25.09
C ILE A 140 -12.17 -3.87 26.41
N ALA A 141 -13.44 -4.27 26.52
CA ALA A 141 -14.21 -4.11 27.75
C ALA A 141 -13.63 -4.92 28.92
N GLN A 142 -13.21 -6.16 28.68
CA GLN A 142 -12.54 -7.00 29.66
C GLN A 142 -11.21 -6.38 30.10
N LEU A 143 -10.42 -5.87 29.15
CA LEU A 143 -9.15 -5.21 29.44
C LEU A 143 -9.32 -3.93 30.26
N LYS A 144 -10.42 -3.18 30.06
CA LYS A 144 -10.77 -2.01 30.87
C LYS A 144 -11.16 -2.38 32.31
N ALA A 145 -11.87 -3.48 32.49
CA ALA A 145 -12.37 -3.96 33.79
C ALA A 145 -11.29 -4.69 34.60
N GLU A 146 -10.31 -5.31 33.93
CA GLU A 146 -9.28 -6.11 34.57
C GLU A 146 -8.16 -5.25 35.17
N THR A 147 -7.85 -5.51 36.44
CA THR A 147 -6.82 -4.80 37.21
C THR A 147 -5.56 -5.63 37.39
N VAL A 148 -5.64 -6.96 37.24
CA VAL A 148 -4.49 -7.86 37.39
C VAL A 148 -3.55 -7.73 36.18
N PRO A 149 -2.28 -7.34 36.37
CA PRO A 149 -1.36 -7.07 35.26
C PRO A 149 -1.12 -8.26 34.32
N ALA A 150 -1.01 -9.48 34.87
CA ALA A 150 -0.77 -10.69 34.10
C ALA A 150 -1.95 -11.03 33.16
N ILE A 151 -3.19 -10.92 33.66
CA ILE A 151 -4.41 -11.17 32.88
C ILE A 151 -4.61 -10.07 31.84
N ARG A 152 -4.29 -8.82 32.19
CA ARG A 152 -4.34 -7.70 31.26
C ARG A 152 -3.37 -7.88 30.09
N ALA A 153 -2.17 -8.41 30.35
CA ALA A 153 -1.18 -8.70 29.31
C ALA A 153 -1.66 -9.80 28.35
N THR A 154 -2.29 -10.87 28.85
CA THR A 154 -2.82 -11.93 27.99
C THR A 154 -4.01 -11.46 27.15
N LEU A 155 -4.94 -10.68 27.75
CA LEU A 155 -6.06 -10.07 27.03
C LEU A 155 -5.58 -9.10 25.93
N TYR A 156 -4.51 -8.34 26.20
CA TYR A 156 -3.92 -7.44 25.22
C TYR A 156 -3.24 -8.19 24.07
N ALA A 157 -2.52 -9.28 24.39
CA ALA A 157 -1.93 -10.14 23.37
C ALA A 157 -3.00 -10.74 22.45
N GLN A 158 -4.13 -11.20 23.03
CA GLN A 158 -5.27 -11.69 22.25
C GLN A 158 -5.90 -10.59 21.38
N LEU A 159 -6.10 -9.38 21.93
CA LEU A 159 -6.59 -8.23 21.15
C LEU A 159 -5.68 -7.93 19.96
N THR A 160 -4.37 -7.90 20.19
CA THR A 160 -3.36 -7.60 19.16
C THR A 160 -3.36 -8.66 18.06
N GLN A 161 -3.47 -9.93 18.43
CA GLN A 161 -3.60 -11.04 17.48
C GLN A 161 -4.87 -10.90 16.62
N HIS A 162 -6.00 -10.53 17.22
CA HIS A 162 -7.25 -10.31 16.50
C HIS A 162 -7.15 -9.13 15.51
N CYS A 163 -6.57 -8.02 15.94
CA CYS A 163 -6.31 -6.86 15.08
C CYS A 163 -5.38 -7.22 13.90
N HIS A 164 -4.30 -7.96 14.16
CA HIS A 164 -3.37 -8.41 13.13
C HIS A 164 -4.07 -9.30 12.08
N GLN A 165 -4.86 -10.29 12.52
CA GLN A 165 -5.58 -11.19 11.62
C GLN A 165 -6.66 -10.49 10.79
N LEU A 166 -7.20 -9.37 11.26
CA LEU A 166 -8.14 -8.53 10.52
C LEU A 166 -7.47 -7.40 9.71
N ALA A 167 -6.13 -7.29 9.77
CA ALA A 167 -5.38 -6.18 9.19
C ALA A 167 -5.87 -4.79 9.66
N ILE A 168 -6.24 -4.68 10.94
CA ILE A 168 -6.68 -3.43 11.61
C ILE A 168 -5.56 -2.98 12.57
N PRO A 169 -5.27 -1.67 12.69
CA PRO A 169 -4.30 -1.18 13.67
C PRO A 169 -4.77 -1.51 15.10
N ALA A 170 -3.87 -2.09 15.91
CA ALA A 170 -4.13 -2.38 17.31
C ALA A 170 -3.91 -1.12 18.17
N PRO A 171 -4.81 -0.79 19.12
CA PRO A 171 -4.63 0.33 20.03
C PRO A 171 -3.51 0.05 21.03
N ALA A 172 -2.77 1.08 21.45
CA ALA A 172 -1.72 0.96 22.47
C ALA A 172 -2.30 0.54 23.83
N MET A 173 -1.58 -0.27 24.61
CA MET A 173 -2.07 -0.82 25.88
C MET A 173 -2.43 0.26 26.90
N GLU A 174 -1.70 1.37 26.88
CA GLU A 174 -1.90 2.54 27.75
C GLU A 174 -3.13 3.35 27.35
N SER A 175 -3.49 3.33 26.05
CA SER A 175 -4.66 4.05 25.54
C SER A 175 -5.99 3.40 25.96
N VAL A 176 -5.96 2.12 26.34
CA VAL A 176 -7.15 1.42 26.85
C VAL A 176 -7.30 1.74 28.33
N GLY A 177 -8.02 2.80 28.67
CA GLY A 177 -8.21 3.29 30.05
C GLY A 177 -8.66 2.22 31.06
N ARG A 178 -8.52 2.47 32.36
CA ARG A 178 -8.98 1.57 33.44
C ARG A 178 -10.36 2.03 33.94
N SER A 179 -11.26 1.11 34.24
CA SER A 179 -12.41 1.45 35.09
C SER A 179 -11.92 1.58 36.54
N VAL A 180 -12.06 2.77 37.13
CA VAL A 180 -11.85 2.98 38.56
C VAL A 180 -12.91 2.13 39.29
N GLN A 181 -12.51 1.20 40.15
CA GLN A 181 -13.48 0.55 41.04
C GLN A 181 -14.03 1.61 42.00
N PRO A 182 -15.35 1.70 42.23
CA PRO A 182 -15.86 2.55 43.29
C PRO A 182 -15.28 2.04 44.60
N SER A 183 -14.49 2.89 45.27
CA SER A 183 -13.99 2.63 46.62
C SER A 183 -15.17 2.27 47.51
N GLY A 184 -15.28 1.00 47.87
CA GLY A 184 -16.29 0.52 48.79
C GLY A 184 -15.93 0.97 50.20
N ASP A 185 -16.31 2.20 50.55
CA ASP A 185 -16.50 2.58 51.96
C ASP A 185 -17.76 1.87 52.45
N LEU A 186 -17.59 0.59 52.76
CA LEU A 186 -18.58 -0.23 53.43
C LEU A 186 -17.99 -0.69 54.75
N PHE A 187 -17.81 0.23 55.71
CA PHE A 187 -17.78 -0.02 57.16
C PHE A 187 -17.61 1.33 57.88
N ASP A 188 -18.73 2.00 58.13
CA ASP A 188 -18.86 2.95 59.24
C ASP A 188 -20.26 2.76 59.84
N GLN A 189 -20.32 1.86 60.84
CA GLN A 189 -21.28 1.82 61.95
C GLN A 189 -20.89 0.75 62.96
#